data_AF-R7P7S3-F1
#
_entry.id   AF-R7P7S3-F1
#
_cell.length_a   1.000
_cell.length_b   1.000
_cell.length_c   1.000
_cell.angle_alpha   90.00
_cell.angle_beta   90.00
_cell.angle_gamma   90.00
#
_symmetry.space_group_name_H-M   'P 1'
#
loop_
_entity.id
_entity.type
_entity.pdbx_description
1 polymer ?
#
loop_
_entity_poly.entity_id
_entity_poly.type
_entity_poly.pdbx_seq_one_letter_code
_entity_poly.pdbx_strand_id
1 'polypeptide(L)'
;MEFCYKSATIWQIVGKIIFIIKIIVPILIIVLASIDLGKATISSDDKAISKAGKTLLRRIVTGIIIFFIPLLIKVLFNMVAGFNEDIKNDYENCVVCLTDPYNECDTSYKGEIFTK
;
A
#
# COMPACT_ATOMS: atom_id res chain seq x y z
N MET A 1 17.65 17.95 -7.59
CA MET A 1 16.18 17.99 -7.85
C MET A 1 15.52 17.87 -6.49
N GLU A 2 14.47 18.65 -6.20
CA GLU A 2 13.77 18.61 -4.89
C GLU A 2 12.26 18.42 -5.09
N PHE A 3 11.86 17.75 -6.17
CA PHE A 3 10.47 17.63 -6.54
C PHE A 3 9.66 16.88 -5.48
N CYS A 4 10.24 15.81 -4.93
CA CYS A 4 9.59 14.97 -3.94
C CYS A 4 9.48 15.66 -2.59
N TYR A 5 10.51 16.39 -2.16
CA TYR A 5 10.44 17.23 -0.96
C TYR A 5 9.38 18.33 -1.08
N LYS A 6 9.29 18.98 -2.25
CA LYS A 6 8.25 20.01 -2.52
C LYS A 6 6.83 19.46 -2.52
N SER A 7 6.64 18.23 -2.96
CA SER A 7 5.33 17.57 -3.08
C SER A 7 5.04 16.55 -1.97
N ALA A 8 5.92 16.44 -0.97
CA ALA A 8 5.89 15.40 0.07
C ALA A 8 4.54 15.32 0.79
N THR A 9 3.93 16.47 1.09
CA THR A 9 2.60 16.54 1.72
C THR A 9 1.52 15.87 0.88
N ILE A 10 1.57 16.02 -0.45
CA ILE A 10 0.61 15.38 -1.38
C ILE A 10 0.83 13.87 -1.35
N TRP A 11 2.08 13.43 -1.45
CA TRP A 11 2.44 12.00 -1.38
C TRP A 11 2.05 11.39 -0.04
N GLN A 12 2.19 12.11 1.06
CA GLN A 12 1.78 11.66 2.40
C GLN A 12 0.27 11.45 2.48
N ILE A 13 -0.54 12.38 1.94
CA ILE A 13 -2.00 12.24 1.91
C ILE A 13 -2.39 11.00 1.10
N VAL A 14 -1.81 10.83 -0.09
CA VAL A 14 -2.03 9.65 -0.92
C VAL A 14 -1.60 8.37 -0.19
N GLY A 15 -0.45 8.39 0.47
CA GLY A 15 0.05 7.29 1.28
C GLY A 15 -0.90 6.93 2.42
N LYS A 16 -1.46 7.92 3.14
CA LYS A 16 -2.46 7.69 4.20
C LYS A 16 -3.71 6.99 3.66
N ILE A 17 -4.20 7.41 2.50
CA ILE A 17 -5.35 6.76 1.85
C ILE A 17 -5.02 5.30 1.49
N ILE A 18 -3.85 5.07 0.88
CA ILE A 18 -3.39 3.72 0.54
C ILE A 18 -3.26 2.85 1.79
N PHE A 19 -2.73 3.38 2.90
CA PHE A 19 -2.60 2.69 4.17
C PHE A 19 -3.96 2.26 4.74
N ILE A 20 -4.95 3.17 4.71
CA ILE A 20 -6.31 2.88 5.17
C ILE A 20 -6.93 1.76 4.32
N ILE A 21 -6.81 1.84 2.99
CA ILE A 21 -7.32 0.82 2.07
C ILE A 21 -6.65 -0.54 2.32
N LYS A 22 -5.34 -0.55 2.56
CA LYS A 22 -4.57 -1.76 2.90
C LYS A 22 -5.06 -2.46 4.15
N ILE A 23 -5.71 -1.75 5.09
CA ILE A 23 -6.27 -2.33 6.31
C ILE A 23 -7.74 -2.69 6.13
N ILE A 24 -8.55 -1.77 5.60
CA ILE A 24 -10.00 -1.96 5.47
C ILE A 24 -10.32 -3.11 4.49
N VAL A 25 -9.62 -3.20 3.36
CA VAL A 25 -9.91 -4.20 2.32
C VAL A 25 -9.74 -5.62 2.87
N PRO A 26 -8.60 -6.00 3.50
CA PRO A 26 -8.46 -7.32 4.11
C PRO A 26 -9.49 -7.62 5.21
N ILE A 27 -9.83 -6.64 6.05
CA ILE A 27 -10.82 -6.83 7.13
C ILE A 27 -12.19 -7.17 6.53
N LEU A 28 -12.68 -6.38 5.57
CA LEU A 28 -13.96 -6.63 4.91
C LEU A 28 -13.98 -8.00 4.23
N ILE A 29 -12.87 -8.35 3.59
CA ILE A 29 -12.63 -9.65 2.96
C ILE A 29 -12.73 -10.80 3.97
N ILE A 30 -12.17 -10.67 5.17
CA ILE A 30 -12.23 -11.72 6.20
C ILE A 30 -13.67 -11.84 6.72
N VAL A 31 -14.32 -10.72 7.04
CA VAL A 31 -15.69 -10.71 7.56
C VAL A 31 -16.67 -11.36 6.57
N LEU A 32 -16.61 -10.97 5.30
CA LEU A 32 -17.47 -11.56 4.26
C LEU A 32 -17.18 -13.05 4.08
N ALA A 33 -15.90 -13.45 4.11
CA ALA A 33 -15.53 -14.87 4.03
C ALA A 33 -16.08 -15.68 5.20
N SER A 34 -15.97 -15.16 6.43
CA SER A 34 -16.48 -15.84 7.63
C SER A 34 -17.99 -16.00 7.59
N ILE A 35 -18.72 -14.99 7.10
CA ILE A 35 -20.18 -15.06 6.93
C ILE A 35 -20.55 -16.10 5.87
N ASP A 36 -19.88 -16.09 4.71
CA ASP A 36 -20.15 -17.05 3.62
C ASP A 36 -19.84 -18.48 4.04
N LEU A 37 -18.73 -18.68 4.77
CA LEU A 37 -18.37 -19.99 5.33
C LEU A 37 -19.37 -20.43 6.39
N GLY A 38 -19.78 -19.56 7.32
CA GLY A 38 -20.76 -19.87 8.34
C GLY A 38 -22.12 -20.27 7.77
N LYS A 39 -22.53 -19.65 6.65
CA LYS A 39 -23.74 -20.07 5.93
C LYS A 39 -23.56 -21.42 5.23
N ALA A 40 -22.43 -21.61 4.55
CA ALA A 40 -22.14 -22.84 3.81
C ALA A 40 -22.00 -24.08 4.71
N THR A 41 -21.45 -23.92 5.92
CA THR A 41 -21.34 -25.01 6.91
C THR A 41 -22.69 -25.41 7.46
N ILE A 42 -23.59 -24.46 7.71
CA ILE A 42 -24.97 -24.76 8.15
C ILE A 42 -25.75 -25.47 7.03
N SER A 43 -25.53 -25.09 5.77
CA SER A 43 -26.25 -25.69 4.63
C SER A 43 -25.68 -27.02 4.13
N SER A 44 -24.55 -27.51 4.68
CA SER A 44 -23.85 -28.73 4.24
C SER A 44 -23.63 -28.81 2.71
N ASP A 45 -23.45 -27.66 2.05
CA ASP A 45 -23.34 -27.58 0.60
C ASP A 45 -21.87 -27.62 0.17
N ASP A 46 -21.38 -28.81 -0.22
CA ASP A 46 -19.99 -29.05 -0.64
C ASP A 46 -19.53 -28.10 -1.76
N LYS A 47 -20.45 -27.64 -2.62
CA LYS A 47 -20.13 -26.68 -3.68
C LYS A 47 -19.89 -25.28 -3.11
N ALA A 48 -20.62 -24.91 -2.06
CA ALA A 48 -20.43 -23.64 -1.36
C ALA A 48 -19.09 -23.62 -0.60
N ILE A 49 -18.72 -24.73 0.04
CA ILE A 49 -17.44 -24.88 0.76
C ILE A 49 -16.25 -24.74 -0.21
N SER A 50 -16.29 -25.43 -1.35
CA SER A 50 -15.27 -25.34 -2.41
C SER A 50 -15.10 -23.92 -2.94
N LYS A 51 -16.21 -23.20 -3.17
CA LYS A 51 -16.22 -21.83 -3.68
C LYS A 51 -15.68 -20.84 -2.65
N ALA A 52 -16.01 -21.02 -1.37
CA ALA A 52 -15.50 -20.20 -0.28
C ALA A 52 -13.97 -20.38 -0.12
N GLY A 53 -13.47 -21.62 -0.21
CA GLY A 53 -12.04 -21.91 -0.15
C GLY A 53 -11.23 -21.25 -1.28
N LYS A 54 -11.73 -21.30 -2.53
CA LYS A 54 -11.09 -20.59 -3.66
C LYS A 54 -11.10 -19.07 -3.48
N THR A 55 -12.18 -18.54 -2.92
CA THR A 55 -12.32 -17.10 -2.66
C THR A 55 -11.34 -16.65 -1.58
N LEU A 56 -11.18 -17.42 -0.51
CA LEU A 56 -10.17 -17.22 0.53
C LEU A 56 -8.74 -17.21 -0.02
N LEU A 57 -8.38 -18.23 -0.82
CA LEU A 57 -7.07 -18.30 -1.46
C LEU A 57 -6.77 -17.05 -2.30
N ARG A 58 -7.72 -16.61 -3.13
CA ARG A 58 -7.55 -15.41 -3.96
C ARG A 58 -7.38 -14.16 -3.10
N ARG A 59 -8.10 -14.05 -1.99
CA ARG A 59 -8.02 -12.95 -1.02
C ARG A 59 -6.66 -12.88 -0.32
N ILE A 60 -6.10 -14.03 0.06
CA ILE A 60 -4.75 -14.14 0.62
C ILE A 60 -3.70 -13.69 -0.40
N VAL A 61 -3.78 -14.22 -1.63
CA VAL A 61 -2.85 -13.85 -2.72
C VAL A 61 -2.92 -12.35 -3.02
N THR A 62 -4.12 -11.75 -3.08
CA THR A 62 -4.27 -10.31 -3.26
C THR A 62 -3.64 -9.51 -2.13
N GLY A 63 -3.81 -9.93 -0.87
CA GLY A 63 -3.17 -9.28 0.29
C GLY A 63 -1.65 -9.29 0.19
N ILE A 64 -1.08 -10.43 -0.21
CA ILE A 64 0.36 -10.56 -0.47
C ILE A 64 0.80 -9.58 -1.57
N ILE A 65 0.14 -9.58 -2.73
CA ILE A 65 0.51 -8.70 -3.86
C ILE A 65 0.51 -7.22 -3.46
N ILE A 66 -0.52 -6.75 -2.74
CA ILE A 66 -0.62 -5.34 -2.31
C ILE A 66 0.52 -4.96 -1.34
N PHE A 67 0.97 -5.91 -0.52
CA PHE A 67 2.11 -5.71 0.37
C PHE A 67 3.45 -5.66 -0.39
N PHE A 68 3.56 -6.41 -1.48
CA PHE A 68 4.75 -6.46 -2.32
C PHE A 68 4.90 -5.26 -3.28
N ILE A 69 3.83 -4.57 -3.69
CA ILE A 69 3.92 -3.39 -4.58
C ILE A 69 4.88 -2.31 -4.02
N PRO A 70 4.74 -1.84 -2.75
CA PRO A 70 5.70 -0.93 -2.12
C PRO A 70 7.14 -1.43 -2.15
N LEU A 71 7.33 -2.73 -1.91
CA LEU A 71 8.64 -3.36 -1.88
C LEU A 71 9.27 -3.40 -3.27
N LEU A 72 8.49 -3.74 -4.30
CA LEU A 72 8.93 -3.75 -5.69
C LEU A 72 9.32 -2.35 -6.15
N ILE A 73 8.53 -1.33 -5.80
CA ILE A 73 8.88 0.08 -6.04
C ILE A 73 10.25 0.37 -5.41
N LYS A 74 10.43 0.12 -4.10
CA LYS A 74 11.72 0.34 -3.42
C LYS A 74 12.90 -0.40 -4.10
N VAL A 75 12.70 -1.64 -4.54
CA VAL A 75 13.76 -2.44 -5.21
C VAL A 75 14.10 -1.88 -6.58
N LEU A 76 13.10 -1.60 -7.43
CA LEU A 76 13.29 -1.04 -8.76
C LEU A 76 14.00 0.31 -8.70
N PHE A 77 13.61 1.16 -7.73
CA PHE A 77 14.23 2.46 -7.56
C PHE A 77 15.63 2.39 -6.95
N ASN A 78 15.91 1.46 -6.03
CA ASN A 78 17.28 1.22 -5.58
C ASN A 78 18.21 0.76 -6.72
N MET A 79 17.67 0.01 -7.69
CA MET A 79 18.43 -0.42 -8.86
C MET A 79 18.72 0.73 -9.84
N VAL A 80 17.77 1.66 -10.01
CA VAL A 80 17.96 2.88 -10.83
C VAL A 80 18.79 3.95 -10.11
N ALA A 81 18.70 4.03 -8.79
CA ALA A 81 19.49 4.94 -7.96
C ALA A 81 20.99 4.62 -7.97
N GLY A 82 21.38 3.40 -8.36
CA GLY A 82 22.79 3.04 -8.59
C GLY A 82 23.48 3.86 -9.70
N PHE A 83 22.73 4.65 -10.47
CA PHE A 83 23.26 5.52 -11.53
C PHE A 83 23.51 6.97 -11.11
N ASN A 84 22.86 7.51 -10.07
CA ASN A 84 23.02 8.90 -9.57
C ASN A 84 22.48 9.07 -8.13
N GLU A 85 23.34 9.44 -7.18
CA GLU A 85 22.97 9.61 -5.75
C GLU A 85 22.02 10.78 -5.48
N ASP A 86 22.12 11.88 -6.24
CA ASP A 86 21.24 13.04 -6.06
C ASP A 86 19.78 12.76 -6.48
N ILE A 87 19.57 11.82 -7.41
CA ILE A 87 18.23 11.38 -7.83
C ILE A 87 17.63 10.45 -6.78
N LYS A 88 18.47 9.65 -6.13
CA LYS A 88 18.08 8.71 -5.08
C LYS A 88 17.42 9.41 -3.91
N ASN A 89 18.09 10.41 -3.34
CA ASN A 89 17.62 11.06 -2.12
C ASN A 89 16.31 11.85 -2.31
N ASP A 90 16.13 12.51 -3.46
CA ASP A 90 14.85 13.19 -3.78
C ASP A 90 13.74 12.13 -3.92
N TYR A 91 13.95 11.10 -4.74
CA TYR A 91 12.92 10.10 -5.00
C TYR A 91 12.55 9.25 -3.77
N GLU A 92 13.51 8.97 -2.90
CA GLU A 92 13.27 8.22 -1.66
C GLU A 92 12.16 8.84 -0.81
N ASN A 93 12.13 10.17 -0.68
CA ASN A 93 11.10 10.82 0.12
C ASN A 93 9.69 10.65 -0.49
N CYS A 94 9.54 10.69 -1.83
CA CYS A 94 8.26 10.37 -2.48
C CYS A 94 7.79 8.94 -2.14
N VAL A 95 8.69 7.96 -2.26
CA VAL A 95 8.37 6.54 -2.02
C VAL A 95 8.02 6.32 -0.57
N VAL A 96 8.79 6.90 0.33
CA VAL A 96 8.55 6.80 1.77
C VAL A 96 7.22 7.43 2.12
N CYS A 97 6.92 8.64 1.66
CA CYS A 97 5.63 9.28 1.91
C CYS A 97 4.43 8.50 1.34
N LEU A 98 4.60 7.77 0.23
CA LEU A 98 3.56 6.92 -0.34
C LEU A 98 3.41 5.57 0.41
N THR A 99 4.51 5.03 0.94
CA THR A 99 4.55 3.64 1.46
C THR A 99 4.53 3.54 2.99
N ASP A 100 5.11 4.52 3.67
CA ASP A 100 5.10 4.75 5.12
C ASP A 100 4.82 6.25 5.43
N PRO A 101 3.56 6.68 5.29
CA PRO A 101 3.18 8.08 5.45
C PRO A 101 3.19 8.58 6.91
N TYR A 102 3.37 7.69 7.91
CA TYR A 102 3.23 8.02 9.33
C TYR A 102 4.57 8.12 10.06
N ASN A 103 5.58 7.33 9.67
CA ASN A 103 6.83 7.25 10.42
C ASN A 103 7.98 7.99 9.74
N GLU A 104 8.23 7.72 8.46
CA GLU A 104 9.47 8.12 7.79
C GLU A 104 9.31 9.24 6.75
N CYS A 105 8.07 9.69 6.49
CA CYS A 105 7.79 10.73 5.50
C CYS A 105 8.27 12.12 5.95
N ASP A 106 9.22 12.71 5.22
CA ASP A 106 9.74 14.05 5.50
C ASP A 106 8.94 15.13 4.76
N THR A 107 8.10 15.85 5.50
CA THR A 107 7.36 17.03 5.02
C THR A 107 7.97 18.35 5.52
N SER A 108 9.20 18.34 6.03
CA SER A 108 9.87 19.48 6.68
C SER A 108 10.37 20.53 5.68
N TYR A 109 10.15 20.34 4.37
CA TYR A 109 10.55 21.30 3.35
C TYR A 109 9.94 22.69 3.60
N LYS A 110 10.75 23.57 4.18
CA LYS A 110 10.46 25.01 4.35
C LYS A 110 10.90 25.78 3.11
N GLY A 111 10.43 25.37 1.94
CA GLY A 111 10.55 26.21 0.76
C GLY A 111 9.47 27.28 0.76
N GLU A 112 9.86 28.46 0.34
CA GLU A 112 9.10 29.70 0.09
C GLU A 112 7.89 29.55 -0.87
N ILE A 113 7.04 28.54 -0.68
CA ILE A 113 5.87 28.29 -1.54
C ILE A 113 4.73 29.27 -1.22
N PHE A 114 4.79 29.97 -0.07
CA PHE A 114 3.80 30.96 0.37
C PHE A 114 4.36 32.37 0.61
N THR A 115 5.64 32.62 0.34
CA THR A 115 6.20 33.98 0.34
C THR A 115 6.13 34.56 -1.06
N LYS A 116 4.93 34.97 -1.45
CA LYS A 116 4.73 36.07 -2.39
C LYS A 116 3.44 36.82 -2.05
#